data_AF-A0A2T4VQL4-F1
#
_entry.id   AF-A0A2T4VQL4-F1
#
_cell.length_a   1.000
_cell.length_b   1.000
_cell.length_c   1.000
_cell.angle_alpha   90.00
_cell.angle_beta   90.00
_cell.angle_gamma   90.00
#
_symmetry.space_group_name_H-M   'P 1'
#
loop_
_entity.id
_entity.type
_entity.pdbx_description
1 polymer ?
#
loop_
_entity_poly.entity_id
_entity_poly.type
_entity_poly.pdbx_seq_one_letter_code
_entity_poly.pdbx_strand_id
1 'polypeptide(L)'
;MRCSASRAARFRSTEGEWSEVRMSDQHTWDIKYLPGKHFSEGGKGCLNRHQPFKENDPCSHQWQGYQRALSDKGLYNWPAYQSLSVEVRKKRHFFMETFWFIAQKTHPPKQGEWDLEYEFKNRKKTTMKNFRTNASTPYWHEAHHIVPNSELRNAIRYVGEGHKLAGTIILMVRGGLMGEGYNLNDKRNMIILPMDKKVSLALGLPRHRKTRTTRSHKGYSKHVLALLKDVFNPLKEKVEECKGKLPKYKKCRKRIEKISKDLYPKIVEAGEKMKTKGRSQAIDDMKASDFKNDPPETKANYDDV
;
A
#
# COMPACT_ATOMS: atom_id res chain seq x y z
N MET A 1 38.24 7.63 27.41
CA MET A 1 36.85 8.01 27.76
C MET A 1 36.04 6.74 28.01
N ARG A 2 35.46 6.59 29.21
CA ARG A 2 34.69 5.39 29.59
C ARG A 2 33.27 5.54 29.05
N CYS A 3 32.87 4.66 28.12
CA CYS A 3 31.52 4.62 27.57
C CYS A 3 30.63 3.69 28.39
N SER A 4 29.51 4.21 28.85
CA SER A 4 28.46 3.48 29.57
C SER A 4 27.59 2.67 28.60
N ALA A 5 27.32 1.42 28.96
CA ALA A 5 26.43 0.52 28.23
C ALA A 5 24.96 0.85 28.56
N SER A 6 24.17 1.20 27.54
CA SER A 6 22.70 1.17 27.69
C SER A 6 22.21 -0.26 27.47
N ARG A 7 21.29 -0.71 28.34
CA ARG A 7 20.71 -2.06 28.35
C ARG A 7 19.97 -2.32 27.03
N ALA A 8 20.56 -3.10 26.14
CA ALA A 8 19.82 -3.81 25.11
C ALA A 8 18.86 -4.79 25.78
N ALA A 9 17.55 -4.63 25.54
CA ALA A 9 16.55 -5.61 25.95
C ALA A 9 16.91 -6.96 25.33
N ARG A 10 17.06 -7.99 26.17
CA ARG A 10 17.30 -9.38 25.73
C ARG A 10 16.04 -9.90 25.04
N PHE A 11 15.97 -9.76 23.72
CA PHE A 11 15.00 -10.49 22.91
C PHE A 11 15.52 -11.92 22.70
N ARG A 12 14.96 -12.89 23.43
CA ARG A 12 15.08 -14.32 23.08
C ARG A 12 14.03 -14.59 21.99
N SER A 13 14.45 -14.77 20.74
CA SER A 13 13.65 -15.51 19.76
C SER A 13 14.49 -16.70 19.29
N THR A 14 14.01 -17.91 19.56
CA THR A 14 14.59 -19.14 19.01
C THR A 14 14.26 -19.22 17.51
N GLU A 15 15.21 -19.73 16.72
CA GLU A 15 15.20 -19.70 15.24
C GLU A 15 13.99 -20.41 14.58
N GLY A 16 13.16 -21.15 15.34
CA GLY A 16 11.98 -21.87 14.83
C GLY A 16 10.66 -21.08 14.80
N GLU A 17 10.54 -19.94 15.49
CA GLU A 17 9.24 -19.29 15.70
C GLU A 17 8.74 -18.46 14.48
N TRP A 18 9.60 -18.26 13.46
CA TRP A 18 9.28 -17.42 12.30
C TRP A 18 8.59 -18.16 11.15
N SER A 19 8.76 -19.48 11.05
CA SER A 19 8.14 -20.32 10.01
C SER A 19 6.68 -20.70 10.30
N GLU A 20 6.21 -20.52 11.54
CA GLU A 20 4.90 -21.01 12.00
C GLU A 20 3.88 -19.91 12.39
N VAL A 21 4.20 -18.63 12.23
CA VAL A 21 3.24 -17.55 12.55
C VAL A 21 2.04 -17.62 11.60
N ARG A 22 0.88 -18.03 12.12
CA ARG A 22 -0.41 -18.00 11.39
C ARG A 22 -0.70 -16.58 10.90
N MET A 23 -1.28 -16.46 9.70
CA MET A 23 -1.62 -15.15 9.09
C MET A 23 -2.45 -14.23 10.00
N SER A 24 -3.29 -14.79 10.89
CA SER A 24 -4.10 -14.04 11.86
C SER A 24 -3.25 -13.32 12.92
N ASP A 25 -2.15 -13.93 13.35
CA ASP A 25 -1.30 -13.44 14.44
C ASP A 25 -0.32 -12.37 13.97
N GLN A 26 -0.21 -12.24 12.65
CA GLN A 26 0.69 -11.30 11.99
C GLN A 26 0.20 -9.85 12.05
N HIS A 27 -1.09 -9.65 12.33
CA HIS A 27 -1.74 -8.34 12.37
C HIS A 27 -1.45 -7.58 13.66
N THR A 28 -1.23 -8.28 14.77
CA THR A 28 -0.86 -7.72 16.09
C THR A 28 0.60 -8.00 16.45
N TRP A 29 1.37 -8.59 15.54
CA TRP A 29 2.74 -9.00 15.80
C TRP A 29 3.63 -7.85 16.30
N ASP A 30 3.52 -6.66 15.69
CA ASP A 30 4.29 -5.49 16.16
C ASP A 30 3.87 -5.05 17.57
N ILE A 31 2.60 -5.20 17.93
CA ILE A 31 2.10 -4.88 19.29
C ILE A 31 2.72 -5.87 20.29
N LYS A 32 2.73 -7.16 19.96
CA LYS A 32 3.28 -8.21 20.83
C LYS A 32 4.80 -8.09 21.03
N TYR A 33 5.55 -7.84 19.96
CA TYR A 33 7.01 -7.95 19.96
C TYR A 33 7.74 -6.61 19.94
N LEU A 34 7.06 -5.47 19.73
CA LEU A 34 7.64 -4.13 19.73
C LEU A 34 6.78 -3.16 20.57
N PRO A 35 6.59 -3.43 21.88
CA PRO A 35 5.68 -2.67 22.72
C PRO A 35 6.02 -1.18 22.74
N GLY A 36 4.99 -0.33 22.65
CA GLY A 36 5.10 1.12 22.67
C GLY A 36 5.61 1.73 21.35
N LYS A 37 5.81 0.92 20.30
CA LYS A 37 6.16 1.42 18.96
C LYS A 37 4.92 1.65 18.09
N HIS A 38 3.85 0.91 18.33
CA HIS A 38 2.62 0.98 17.54
C HIS A 38 1.70 2.12 18.00
N PHE A 39 0.90 2.71 17.08
CA PHE A 39 -0.03 3.81 17.40
C PHE A 39 -1.00 3.49 18.55
N SER A 40 -1.51 2.25 18.61
CA SER A 40 -2.44 1.82 19.68
C SER A 40 -1.81 1.81 21.07
N GLU A 41 -0.49 1.91 21.17
CA GLU A 41 0.28 1.90 22.42
C GLU A 41 0.97 3.25 22.66
N GLY A 42 0.53 4.32 22.00
CA GLY A 42 1.17 5.65 22.07
C GLY A 42 2.43 5.80 21.22
N GLY A 43 2.77 4.80 20.41
CA GLY A 43 3.84 4.84 19.44
C GLY A 43 3.50 5.67 18.18
N LYS A 44 4.39 5.62 17.18
CA LYS A 44 4.35 6.51 16.01
C LYS A 44 4.19 5.80 14.66
N GLY A 45 4.23 4.47 14.64
CA GLY A 45 4.29 3.71 13.39
C GLY A 45 3.29 2.57 13.31
N CYS A 46 3.10 2.08 12.09
CA CYS A 46 2.34 0.87 11.81
C CYS A 46 2.87 0.25 10.51
N LEU A 47 3.36 -0.99 10.57
CA LEU A 47 3.92 -1.68 9.40
C LEU A 47 3.01 -2.81 8.90
N ASN A 48 1.78 -2.88 9.42
CA ASN A 48 0.84 -3.95 9.13
C ASN A 48 -0.47 -3.38 8.61
N ARG A 49 -1.04 -4.05 7.61
CA ARG A 49 -2.45 -3.88 7.25
C ARG A 49 -3.28 -4.73 8.20
N HIS A 50 -3.87 -4.13 9.24
CA HIS A 50 -4.66 -4.87 10.24
C HIS A 50 -6.00 -4.23 10.57
N GLN A 51 -6.10 -2.91 10.50
CA GLN A 51 -7.31 -2.19 10.86
C GLN A 51 -8.29 -2.14 9.68
N PRO A 52 -9.54 -2.63 9.82
CA PRO A 52 -10.62 -2.34 8.88
C PRO A 52 -10.96 -0.84 8.90
N PHE A 53 -11.87 -0.38 8.04
CA PHE A 53 -12.27 1.02 8.03
C PHE A 53 -12.64 1.52 9.43
N LYS A 54 -11.87 2.50 9.87
CA LYS A 54 -12.12 3.28 11.08
C LYS A 54 -11.69 4.71 10.80
N GLU A 55 -12.64 5.62 10.93
CA GLU A 55 -12.44 7.05 10.70
C GLU A 55 -11.42 7.60 11.72
N ASN A 56 -10.56 8.50 11.27
CA ASN A 56 -9.47 9.10 12.05
C ASN A 56 -8.43 8.11 12.62
N ASP A 57 -8.43 6.85 12.17
CA ASP A 57 -7.45 5.86 12.62
C ASP A 57 -6.25 5.80 11.65
N PRO A 58 -5.01 6.02 12.12
CA PRO A 58 -3.81 5.97 11.28
C PRO A 58 -3.49 4.55 10.77
N CYS A 59 -4.02 3.50 11.40
CA CYS A 59 -3.83 2.12 10.96
C CYS A 59 -4.84 1.70 9.88
N SER A 60 -5.94 2.45 9.71
CA SER A 60 -7.01 2.16 8.77
C SER A 60 -6.60 2.55 7.34
N HIS A 61 -6.06 1.59 6.58
CA HIS A 61 -5.69 1.80 5.18
C HIS A 61 -6.86 2.28 4.30
N GLN A 62 -8.10 1.85 4.58
CA GLN A 62 -9.29 2.33 3.86
C GLN A 62 -9.57 3.81 4.13
N TRP A 63 -9.47 4.23 5.40
CA TRP A 63 -9.60 5.64 5.76
C TRP A 63 -8.48 6.48 5.13
N GLN A 64 -7.25 6.00 5.16
CA GLN A 64 -6.11 6.71 4.57
C GLN A 64 -6.19 6.76 3.04
N GLY A 65 -6.73 5.72 2.39
CA GLY A 65 -7.07 5.72 0.97
C GLY A 65 -8.14 6.77 0.64
N TYR A 66 -9.19 6.87 1.44
CA TYR A 66 -10.20 7.93 1.32
C TYR A 66 -9.59 9.33 1.49
N GLN A 67 -8.73 9.52 2.49
CA GLN A 67 -7.99 10.78 2.70
C GLN A 67 -7.07 11.13 1.54
N ARG A 68 -6.46 10.12 0.89
CA ARG A 68 -5.68 10.33 -0.32
C ARG A 68 -6.57 10.78 -1.47
N ALA A 69 -7.66 10.06 -1.71
CA ALA A 69 -8.60 10.38 -2.78
C ALA A 69 -9.14 11.82 -2.64
N LEU A 70 -9.39 12.30 -1.42
CA LEU A 70 -9.78 13.69 -1.14
C LEU A 70 -8.74 14.72 -1.58
N SER A 71 -7.46 14.35 -1.58
CA SER A 71 -6.35 15.19 -2.03
C SER A 71 -6.21 15.19 -3.56
N ASP A 72 -6.79 14.20 -4.25
CA ASP A 72 -6.75 14.00 -5.70
C ASP A 72 -8.10 14.30 -6.35
N LYS A 73 -8.64 15.50 -6.10
CA LYS A 73 -9.98 15.92 -6.56
C LYS A 73 -10.21 15.80 -8.08
N GLY A 74 -9.14 15.75 -8.88
CA GLY A 74 -9.20 15.56 -10.33
C GLY A 74 -9.58 14.14 -10.77
N LEU A 75 -9.25 13.12 -9.97
CA LEU A 75 -9.43 11.71 -10.34
C LEU A 75 -10.81 11.15 -9.95
N TYR A 76 -11.34 11.61 -8.81
CA TYR A 76 -12.56 11.07 -8.21
C TYR A 76 -13.68 12.13 -8.24
N ASN A 77 -14.04 12.60 -9.45
CA ASN A 77 -15.06 13.64 -9.66
C ASN A 77 -16.04 13.31 -10.77
N TRP A 78 -17.18 14.01 -10.81
CA TRP A 78 -18.25 13.74 -11.77
C TRP A 78 -17.78 13.69 -13.23
N PRO A 79 -17.03 14.67 -13.76
CA PRO A 79 -16.50 14.60 -15.13
C PRO A 79 -15.76 13.30 -15.45
N ALA A 80 -14.97 12.76 -14.50
CA ALA A 80 -14.20 11.54 -14.72
C ALA A 80 -15.06 10.28 -14.90
N TYR A 81 -16.25 10.22 -14.29
CA TYR A 81 -17.11 9.03 -14.34
C TYR A 81 -18.50 9.26 -14.96
N GLN A 82 -18.78 10.47 -15.47
CA GLN A 82 -20.05 10.83 -16.11
C GLN A 82 -20.41 9.91 -17.27
N SER A 83 -19.42 9.50 -18.06
CA SER A 83 -19.62 8.58 -19.21
C SER A 83 -20.29 7.26 -18.81
N LEU A 84 -20.14 6.85 -17.55
CA LEU A 84 -20.71 5.61 -17.06
C LEU A 84 -22.17 5.74 -16.59
N SER A 85 -22.70 6.97 -16.46
CA SER A 85 -24.07 7.27 -16.02
C SER A 85 -25.11 7.11 -17.13
N VAL A 86 -24.68 7.19 -18.39
CA VAL A 86 -25.55 7.22 -19.59
C VAL A 86 -25.71 5.82 -20.21
N GLU A 87 -24.85 4.87 -19.85
CA GLU A 87 -24.85 3.56 -20.51
C GLU A 87 -26.00 2.68 -20.01
N VAL A 88 -27.08 2.62 -20.79
CA VAL A 88 -28.09 1.56 -20.71
C VAL A 88 -27.36 0.23 -20.91
N ARG A 89 -27.29 -0.61 -19.88
CA ARG A 89 -26.74 -1.97 -19.98
C ARG A 89 -27.50 -2.73 -21.07
N LYS A 90 -26.96 -2.77 -22.30
CA LYS A 90 -27.42 -3.71 -23.33
C LYS A 90 -27.23 -5.11 -22.75
N LYS A 91 -28.33 -5.85 -22.55
CA LYS A 91 -28.30 -7.27 -22.13
C LYS A 91 -27.27 -8.01 -22.99
N ARG A 92 -26.25 -8.66 -22.43
CA ARG A 92 -25.35 -9.51 -23.23
C ARG A 92 -24.61 -10.64 -22.50
N HIS A 93 -24.59 -11.77 -23.24
CA HIS A 93 -23.83 -13.02 -23.24
C HIS A 93 -23.74 -13.90 -21.97
N PHE A 94 -24.38 -15.07 -22.11
CA PHE A 94 -24.51 -16.24 -21.23
C PHE A 94 -23.20 -16.69 -20.54
N PHE A 95 -22.02 -16.48 -21.14
CA PHE A 95 -20.76 -17.00 -20.59
C PHE A 95 -20.13 -16.17 -19.45
N MET A 96 -20.74 -15.04 -19.07
CA MET A 96 -20.36 -14.21 -17.91
C MET A 96 -21.24 -14.47 -16.67
N GLU A 97 -21.89 -15.64 -16.60
CA GLU A 97 -22.82 -16.02 -15.52
C GLU A 97 -22.20 -16.05 -14.11
N THR A 98 -20.91 -16.36 -13.97
CA THR A 98 -20.28 -16.44 -12.64
C THR A 98 -20.11 -15.07 -11.96
N PHE A 99 -20.30 -13.97 -12.70
CA PHE A 99 -20.20 -12.58 -12.22
C PHE A 99 -21.55 -11.84 -12.20
N TRP A 100 -22.64 -12.54 -12.51
CA TRP A 100 -23.99 -11.97 -12.67
C TRP A 100 -24.49 -11.26 -11.41
N PHE A 101 -24.31 -11.86 -10.21
CA PHE A 101 -24.90 -11.34 -8.97
C PHE A 101 -24.30 -10.02 -8.44
N ILE A 102 -23.00 -9.76 -8.67
CA ILE A 102 -22.33 -8.53 -8.17
C ILE A 102 -22.51 -7.40 -9.17
N ALA A 103 -22.42 -7.70 -10.47
CA ALA A 103 -22.66 -6.72 -11.52
C ALA A 103 -24.12 -6.25 -11.52
N GLN A 104 -25.12 -7.13 -11.36
CA GLN A 104 -26.54 -6.76 -11.40
C GLN A 104 -26.98 -5.74 -10.34
N LYS A 105 -26.31 -5.67 -9.18
CA LYS A 105 -26.71 -4.78 -8.08
C LYS A 105 -26.16 -3.34 -8.18
N THR A 106 -25.32 -3.05 -9.17
CA THR A 106 -24.75 -1.72 -9.35
C THR A 106 -25.55 -0.94 -10.38
N HIS A 107 -26.22 0.12 -9.94
CA HIS A 107 -26.90 1.08 -10.81
C HIS A 107 -25.88 2.02 -11.47
N PRO A 108 -26.20 2.60 -12.63
CA PRO A 108 -25.39 3.68 -13.19
C PRO A 108 -25.21 4.80 -12.14
N PRO A 109 -24.00 5.33 -11.98
CA PRO A 109 -23.63 6.27 -10.95
C PRO A 109 -24.35 7.57 -11.24
N LYS A 110 -24.87 8.17 -10.20
CA LYS A 110 -25.44 9.52 -10.28
C LYS A 110 -24.37 10.54 -9.92
N GLN A 111 -24.56 11.75 -10.41
CA GLN A 111 -23.74 12.88 -9.97
C GLN A 111 -23.77 12.95 -8.44
N GLY A 112 -22.59 13.08 -7.82
CA GLY A 112 -22.44 13.07 -6.36
C GLY A 112 -22.04 11.72 -5.75
N GLU A 113 -22.36 10.57 -6.37
CA GLU A 113 -22.10 9.25 -5.74
C GLU A 113 -20.61 8.86 -5.65
N TRP A 114 -19.76 9.51 -6.44
CA TRP A 114 -18.29 9.37 -6.41
C TRP A 114 -17.57 10.68 -6.11
N ASP A 115 -18.32 11.78 -6.00
CA ASP A 115 -17.74 13.05 -5.59
C ASP A 115 -17.49 12.99 -4.08
N LEU A 116 -16.21 12.91 -3.72
CA LEU A 116 -15.78 12.82 -2.33
C LEU A 116 -16.22 14.04 -1.51
N GLU A 117 -16.35 15.21 -2.14
CA GLU A 117 -16.82 16.41 -1.47
C GLU A 117 -18.33 16.32 -1.19
N TYR A 118 -19.10 15.78 -2.15
CA TYR A 118 -20.52 15.49 -1.95
C TYR A 118 -20.73 14.43 -0.87
N GLU A 119 -19.96 13.35 -0.89
CA GLU A 119 -20.04 12.29 0.11
C GLU A 119 -19.73 12.82 1.53
N PHE A 120 -18.66 13.61 1.67
CA PHE A 120 -18.29 14.19 2.96
C PHE A 120 -19.41 15.07 3.53
N LYS A 121 -20.01 15.94 2.70
CA LYS A 121 -21.15 16.80 3.08
C LYS A 121 -22.40 15.96 3.45
N ASN A 122 -22.59 14.80 2.82
CA ASN A 122 -23.76 13.95 3.00
C ASN A 122 -23.51 12.70 3.86
N ARG A 123 -22.42 12.66 4.64
CA ARG A 123 -21.91 11.45 5.31
C ARG A 123 -22.89 10.71 6.23
N LYS A 124 -23.97 11.37 6.67
CA LYS A 124 -25.05 10.78 7.49
C LYS A 124 -25.99 9.87 6.68
N LYS A 125 -26.00 9.95 5.35
CA LYS A 125 -26.81 9.09 4.48
C LYS A 125 -26.14 7.73 4.33
N THR A 126 -26.84 6.65 4.71
CA THR A 126 -26.31 5.27 4.73
C THR A 126 -25.93 4.74 3.35
N THR A 127 -26.54 5.27 2.30
CA THR A 127 -26.31 4.92 0.89
C THR A 127 -25.01 5.49 0.31
N MET A 128 -24.42 6.49 0.98
CA MET A 128 -23.26 7.27 0.50
C MET A 128 -22.02 6.99 1.33
N LYS A 129 -21.59 5.72 1.42
CA LYS A 129 -20.37 5.30 2.14
C LYS A 129 -19.31 4.69 1.21
N ASN A 130 -19.22 5.26 0.02
CA ASN A 130 -18.26 4.87 -1.01
C ASN A 130 -16.83 5.11 -0.50
N PHE A 131 -15.86 4.27 -0.86
CA PHE A 131 -14.47 4.32 -0.37
C PHE A 131 -14.24 4.13 1.14
N ARG A 132 -15.29 4.22 1.97
CA ARG A 132 -15.25 4.10 3.42
C ARG A 132 -15.59 2.69 3.87
N THR A 133 -16.85 2.30 3.75
CA THR A 133 -17.35 0.99 4.25
C THR A 133 -17.95 0.11 3.16
N ASN A 134 -18.16 0.66 1.96
CA ASN A 134 -18.69 -0.09 0.83
C ASN A 134 -17.73 0.01 -0.36
N ALA A 135 -17.09 -1.11 -0.67
CA ALA A 135 -16.15 -1.25 -1.79
C ALA A 135 -16.84 -1.43 -3.15
N SER A 136 -18.17 -1.51 -3.20
CA SER A 136 -18.95 -1.94 -4.37
C SER A 136 -19.93 -0.92 -4.93
N THR A 137 -20.12 0.22 -4.27
CA THR A 137 -21.13 1.22 -4.65
C THR A 137 -20.49 2.56 -4.96
N PRO A 138 -20.87 3.21 -6.08
CA PRO A 138 -21.64 2.66 -7.22
C PRO A 138 -20.84 1.62 -8.01
N TYR A 139 -19.52 1.52 -7.77
CA TYR A 139 -18.64 0.59 -8.45
C TYR A 139 -17.67 -0.11 -7.54
N TRP A 140 -17.23 -1.27 -8.00
CA TRP A 140 -16.23 -2.05 -7.32
C TRP A 140 -14.83 -1.43 -7.40
N HIS A 141 -14.23 -1.15 -6.25
CA HIS A 141 -12.92 -0.56 -6.07
C HIS A 141 -12.24 -1.10 -4.81
N GLU A 142 -10.93 -0.91 -4.68
CA GLU A 142 -10.18 -1.26 -3.46
C GLU A 142 -9.10 -0.22 -3.17
N ALA A 143 -8.90 0.09 -1.88
CA ALA A 143 -7.73 0.83 -1.41
C ALA A 143 -6.49 -0.07 -1.51
N HIS A 144 -5.48 0.41 -2.22
CA HIS A 144 -4.26 -0.33 -2.53
C HIS A 144 -3.02 0.40 -2.01
N HIS A 145 -2.10 -0.36 -1.45
CA HIS A 145 -0.80 0.16 -1.02
C HIS A 145 0.15 0.23 -2.21
N ILE A 146 0.68 1.42 -2.50
CA ILE A 146 1.67 1.65 -3.56
C ILE A 146 2.93 0.84 -3.26
N VAL A 147 3.45 0.92 -2.04
CA VAL A 147 4.43 0.00 -1.46
C VAL A 147 3.64 -1.10 -0.74
N PRO A 148 3.49 -2.32 -1.31
CA PRO A 148 2.63 -3.34 -0.73
C PRO A 148 3.18 -3.87 0.60
N ASN A 149 2.27 -4.23 1.51
CA ASN A 149 2.62 -4.84 2.80
C ASN A 149 3.54 -6.07 2.63
N SER A 150 3.23 -6.94 1.66
CA SER A 150 4.02 -8.14 1.38
C SER A 150 5.45 -7.80 0.98
N GLU A 151 5.65 -6.81 0.10
CA GLU A 151 6.97 -6.47 -0.40
C GLU A 151 7.81 -5.74 0.64
N LEU A 152 7.19 -4.85 1.43
CA LEU A 152 7.88 -4.25 2.58
C LEU A 152 8.37 -5.34 3.55
N ARG A 153 7.53 -6.32 3.86
CA ARG A 153 7.91 -7.44 4.73
C ARG A 153 9.03 -8.30 4.13
N ASN A 154 8.94 -8.62 2.84
CA ASN A 154 9.97 -9.38 2.13
C ASN A 154 11.31 -8.63 2.13
N ALA A 155 11.28 -7.31 1.90
CA ALA A 155 12.48 -6.49 1.90
C ALA A 155 13.11 -6.32 3.30
N ILE A 156 12.29 -6.28 4.35
CA ILE A 156 12.79 -6.32 5.73
C ILE A 156 13.42 -7.68 6.06
N ARG A 157 12.78 -8.79 5.65
CA ARG A 157 13.35 -10.15 5.82
C ARG A 157 14.69 -10.31 5.11
N TYR A 158 14.82 -9.71 3.92
CA TYR A 158 16.05 -9.71 3.14
C TYR A 158 17.26 -9.17 3.93
N VAL A 159 17.06 -8.20 4.84
CA VAL A 159 18.15 -7.66 5.68
C VAL A 159 18.77 -8.75 6.56
N GLY A 160 17.94 -9.62 7.16
CA GLY A 160 18.42 -10.70 8.04
C GLY A 160 18.70 -12.03 7.31
N GLU A 161 18.45 -12.10 6.01
CA GLU A 161 18.61 -13.34 5.22
C GLU A 161 20.04 -13.86 5.26
N GLY A 162 20.20 -15.13 5.65
CA GLY A 162 21.50 -15.80 5.79
C GLY A 162 22.20 -15.59 7.14
N HIS A 163 21.66 -14.77 8.04
CA HIS A 163 22.29 -14.44 9.32
C HIS A 163 21.66 -15.20 10.49
N LYS A 164 22.49 -15.72 11.42
CA LYS A 164 22.06 -16.47 12.63
C LYS A 164 21.11 -15.71 13.58
N LEU A 165 21.06 -14.38 13.45
CA LEU A 165 20.18 -13.50 14.23
C LEU A 165 19.05 -12.91 13.39
N ALA A 166 18.64 -13.58 12.30
CA ALA A 166 17.66 -13.06 11.34
C ALA A 166 16.40 -12.50 12.00
N GLY A 167 15.84 -13.22 12.99
CA GLY A 167 14.66 -12.78 13.73
C GLY A 167 14.88 -11.47 14.49
N THR A 168 16.00 -11.34 15.21
CA THR A 168 16.37 -10.11 15.91
C THR A 168 16.59 -8.96 14.93
N ILE A 169 17.25 -9.20 13.80
CA ILE A 169 17.48 -8.17 12.77
C ILE A 169 16.14 -7.66 12.21
N ILE A 170 15.21 -8.56 11.90
CA ILE A 170 13.86 -8.19 11.44
C ILE A 170 13.16 -7.30 12.48
N LEU A 171 13.19 -7.69 13.76
CA LEU A 171 12.63 -6.89 14.86
C LEU A 171 13.26 -5.51 14.94
N MET A 172 14.59 -5.43 14.86
CA MET A 172 15.30 -4.16 14.95
C MET A 172 14.95 -3.23 13.78
N VAL A 173 14.86 -3.75 12.55
CA VAL A 173 14.48 -2.96 11.37
C VAL A 173 13.04 -2.46 11.49
N ARG A 174 12.10 -3.32 11.88
CA ARG A 174 10.70 -2.95 12.09
C ARG A 174 10.55 -1.90 13.18
N GLY A 175 11.14 -2.14 14.35
CA GLY A 175 11.13 -1.21 15.49
C GLY A 175 11.81 0.11 15.17
N GLY A 176 12.88 0.10 14.36
CA GLY A 176 13.56 1.28 13.85
C GLY A 176 12.68 2.15 12.95
N LEU A 177 12.06 1.56 11.94
CA LEU A 177 11.11 2.26 11.06
C LEU A 177 9.92 2.84 11.83
N MET A 178 9.33 2.06 12.75
CA MET A 178 8.22 2.53 13.58
C MET A 178 8.65 3.64 14.56
N GLY A 179 9.87 3.55 15.12
CA GLY A 179 10.45 4.58 15.97
C GLY A 179 10.63 5.91 15.25
N GLU A 180 10.91 5.87 13.95
CA GLU A 180 10.95 7.03 13.05
C GLU A 180 9.55 7.45 12.55
N GLY A 181 8.49 6.79 13.01
CA GLY A 181 7.12 7.12 12.64
C GLY A 181 6.73 6.71 11.22
N TYR A 182 7.40 5.70 10.64
CA TYR A 182 6.94 5.15 9.36
C TYR A 182 5.59 4.43 9.55
N ASN A 183 4.64 4.77 8.68
CA ASN A 183 3.33 4.15 8.64
C ASN A 183 3.04 3.64 7.23
N LEU A 184 2.97 2.31 7.07
CA LEU A 184 2.62 1.65 5.82
C LEU A 184 1.26 2.11 5.28
N ASN A 185 0.33 2.43 6.18
CA ASN A 185 -1.03 2.81 5.84
C ASN A 185 -1.18 4.31 5.56
N ASP A 186 -0.13 5.12 5.68
CA ASP A 186 -0.19 6.57 5.44
C ASP A 186 -0.76 6.87 4.04
N LYS A 187 -1.61 7.90 3.94
CA LYS A 187 -2.25 8.33 2.68
C LYS A 187 -1.27 8.53 1.51
N ARG A 188 -0.01 8.87 1.77
CA ARG A 188 1.05 8.99 0.73
C ARG A 188 1.34 7.66 0.05
N ASN A 189 1.14 6.54 0.74
CA ASN A 189 1.31 5.18 0.25
C ASN A 189 0.00 4.53 -0.23
N MET A 190 -1.09 5.28 -0.32
CA MET A 190 -2.39 4.75 -0.74
C MET A 190 -2.77 5.23 -2.14
N ILE A 191 -3.54 4.42 -2.85
CA ILE A 191 -4.31 4.79 -4.04
C ILE A 191 -5.59 3.95 -4.07
N ILE A 192 -6.70 4.50 -4.58
CA ILE A 192 -7.93 3.72 -4.77
C ILE A 192 -8.01 3.29 -6.23
N LEU A 193 -7.99 1.98 -6.46
CA LEU A 193 -7.99 1.41 -7.80
C LEU A 193 -9.34 0.74 -8.11
N PRO A 194 -9.90 0.96 -9.32
CA PRO A 194 -11.10 0.27 -9.75
C PRO A 194 -10.84 -1.23 -10.00
N MET A 195 -11.89 -2.04 -9.89
CA MET A 195 -11.85 -3.47 -10.24
C MET A 195 -12.45 -3.73 -11.62
N ASP A 196 -13.37 -2.88 -12.07
CA ASP A 196 -14.06 -3.00 -13.34
C ASP A 196 -13.31 -2.32 -14.50
N LYS A 197 -13.40 -2.93 -15.69
CA LYS A 197 -12.72 -2.46 -16.90
C LYS A 197 -13.25 -1.10 -17.38
N LYS A 198 -14.57 -0.92 -17.39
CA LYS A 198 -15.20 0.32 -17.86
C LYS A 198 -14.90 1.46 -16.89
N VAL A 199 -14.97 1.17 -15.59
CA VAL A 199 -14.63 2.14 -14.54
C VAL A 199 -13.17 2.55 -14.64
N SER A 200 -12.26 1.58 -14.80
CA SER A 200 -10.83 1.83 -15.08
C SER A 200 -10.60 2.75 -16.27
N LEU A 201 -11.31 2.53 -17.39
CA LEU A 201 -11.23 3.38 -18.58
C LEU A 201 -11.77 4.79 -18.33
N ALA A 202 -12.90 4.93 -17.67
CA ALA A 202 -13.49 6.25 -17.39
C ALA A 202 -12.54 7.10 -16.54
N LEU A 203 -12.03 6.50 -15.46
CA LEU A 203 -11.15 7.17 -14.49
C LEU A 203 -9.72 7.36 -14.97
N GLY A 204 -9.30 6.70 -16.05
CA GLY A 204 -7.90 6.73 -16.46
C GLY A 204 -6.96 6.09 -15.43
N LEU A 205 -7.42 5.04 -14.75
CA LEU A 205 -6.64 4.31 -13.74
C LEU A 205 -6.49 2.84 -14.13
N PRO A 206 -5.37 2.18 -13.81
CA PRO A 206 -5.27 0.73 -13.93
C PRO A 206 -6.29 0.03 -13.02
N ARG A 207 -6.71 -1.18 -13.39
CA ARG A 207 -7.46 -2.02 -12.46
C ARG A 207 -6.56 -2.46 -11.32
N HIS A 208 -7.11 -2.67 -10.13
CA HIS A 208 -6.33 -3.25 -9.05
C HIS A 208 -5.88 -4.67 -9.42
N ARG A 209 -6.79 -5.55 -9.89
CA ARG A 209 -6.47 -6.97 -10.16
C ARG A 209 -6.96 -7.41 -11.54
N LYS A 210 -6.32 -8.44 -12.10
CA LYS A 210 -6.75 -9.08 -13.36
C LYS A 210 -8.11 -9.76 -13.19
N THR A 211 -8.25 -10.51 -12.11
CA THR A 211 -9.45 -11.26 -11.72
C THR A 211 -9.74 -11.05 -10.24
N ARG A 212 -10.91 -11.49 -9.76
CA ARG A 212 -11.27 -11.43 -8.33
C ARG A 212 -10.31 -12.24 -7.44
N THR A 213 -9.84 -13.38 -7.94
CA THR A 213 -9.03 -14.36 -7.20
C THR A 213 -7.54 -14.11 -7.32
N THR A 214 -7.08 -13.47 -8.39
CA THR A 214 -5.68 -13.08 -8.56
C THR A 214 -5.35 -11.91 -7.63
N ARG A 215 -4.84 -12.24 -6.43
CA ARG A 215 -4.41 -11.25 -5.43
C ARG A 215 -2.96 -10.80 -5.58
N SER A 216 -2.19 -11.44 -6.45
CA SER A 216 -0.77 -11.15 -6.66
C SER A 216 -0.56 -10.24 -7.86
N HIS A 217 0.36 -9.28 -7.72
CA HIS A 217 0.80 -8.36 -8.76
C HIS A 217 2.27 -8.63 -9.09
N LYS A 218 2.60 -9.83 -9.57
CA LYS A 218 3.98 -10.30 -9.80
C LYS A 218 4.91 -9.27 -10.46
N GLY A 219 4.48 -8.60 -11.53
CA GLY A 219 5.31 -7.61 -12.24
C GLY A 219 5.61 -6.39 -11.37
N TYR A 220 4.55 -5.78 -10.86
CA TYR A 220 4.60 -4.62 -9.96
C TYR A 220 5.34 -4.93 -8.65
N SER A 221 4.98 -6.02 -7.97
CA SER A 221 5.60 -6.50 -6.74
C SER A 221 7.10 -6.72 -6.92
N LYS A 222 7.55 -7.32 -8.03
CA LYS A 222 8.98 -7.51 -8.28
C LYS A 222 9.71 -6.18 -8.40
N HIS A 223 9.12 -5.20 -9.09
CA HIS A 223 9.70 -3.86 -9.22
C HIS A 223 9.79 -3.14 -7.87
N VAL A 224 8.69 -3.10 -7.10
CA VAL A 224 8.68 -2.47 -5.77
C VAL A 224 9.64 -3.15 -4.82
N LEU A 225 9.71 -4.49 -4.83
CA LEU A 225 10.66 -5.23 -4.01
C LEU A 225 12.11 -4.89 -4.33
N ALA A 226 12.46 -4.69 -5.61
CA ALA A 226 13.79 -4.27 -6.00
C ALA A 226 14.13 -2.88 -5.42
N LEU A 227 13.22 -1.90 -5.57
CA LEU A 227 13.40 -0.56 -5.00
C LEU A 227 13.55 -0.61 -3.47
N LEU A 228 12.76 -1.42 -2.79
CA LEU A 228 12.87 -1.59 -1.34
C LEU A 228 14.20 -2.26 -0.94
N LYS A 229 14.66 -3.27 -1.67
CA LYS A 229 15.97 -3.88 -1.43
C LYS A 229 17.08 -2.85 -1.58
N ASP A 230 17.01 -1.95 -2.55
CA ASP A 230 17.98 -0.86 -2.68
C ASP A 230 17.96 0.13 -1.50
N VAL A 231 16.81 0.29 -0.84
CA VAL A 231 16.72 1.05 0.43
C VAL A 231 17.41 0.31 1.57
N PHE A 232 17.25 -1.00 1.63
CA PHE A 232 17.69 -1.84 2.74
C PHE A 232 19.08 -2.47 2.57
N ASN A 233 19.68 -2.47 1.37
CA ASN A 233 21.03 -3.02 1.12
C ASN A 233 22.06 -2.49 2.11
N PRO A 234 22.10 -1.18 2.42
CA PRO A 234 23.11 -0.68 3.35
C PRO A 234 22.82 -1.05 4.82
N LEU A 235 21.58 -1.44 5.16
CA LEU A 235 21.31 -2.09 6.44
C LEU A 235 21.86 -3.51 6.44
N LYS A 236 21.66 -4.25 5.34
CA LYS A 236 22.14 -5.62 5.19
C LYS A 236 23.66 -5.70 5.30
N GLU A 237 24.38 -4.82 4.61
CA GLU A 237 25.84 -4.69 4.69
C GLU A 237 26.30 -4.40 6.13
N LYS A 238 25.67 -3.44 6.82
CA LYS A 238 26.05 -3.06 8.19
C LYS A 238 25.68 -4.09 9.26
N VAL A 239 24.67 -4.91 9.02
CA VAL A 239 24.29 -6.01 9.92
C VAL A 239 25.45 -7.01 10.07
N GLU A 240 26.18 -7.27 8.98
CA GLU A 240 27.37 -8.13 9.00
C GLU A 240 28.52 -7.50 9.81
N GLU A 241 28.60 -6.16 9.83
CA GLU A 241 29.73 -5.42 10.40
C GLU A 241 29.54 -5.02 11.88
N CYS A 242 28.32 -4.66 12.30
CA CYS A 242 28.18 -3.70 13.40
C CYS A 242 27.89 -4.23 14.81
N LYS A 243 27.88 -5.54 15.09
CA LYS A 243 27.69 -6.12 16.46
C LYS A 243 26.64 -5.39 17.34
N GLY A 244 25.57 -4.84 16.75
CA GLY A 244 24.51 -4.11 17.47
C GLY A 244 24.35 -2.60 17.20
N LYS A 245 25.18 -1.93 16.38
CA LYS A 245 24.94 -0.53 15.94
C LYS A 245 24.25 -0.47 14.59
N LEU A 246 22.92 -0.44 14.58
CA LEU A 246 22.17 -0.22 13.34
C LEU A 246 22.09 1.28 13.00
N PRO A 247 22.10 1.65 11.71
CA PRO A 247 22.10 3.04 11.27
C PRO A 247 20.76 3.74 11.55
N LYS A 248 20.77 5.08 11.43
CA LYS A 248 19.57 5.92 11.59
C LYS A 248 18.50 5.54 10.55
N TYR A 249 17.33 5.12 11.03
CA TYR A 249 16.21 4.69 10.19
C TYR A 249 15.49 5.85 9.49
N LYS A 250 15.75 7.10 9.91
CA LYS A 250 15.19 8.31 9.28
C LYS A 250 15.42 8.37 7.77
N LYS A 251 16.63 8.00 7.31
CA LYS A 251 16.96 7.92 5.87
C LYS A 251 16.17 6.81 5.18
N CYS A 252 16.06 5.63 5.80
CA CYS A 252 15.25 4.51 5.28
C CYS A 252 13.78 4.91 5.12
N ARG A 253 13.16 5.50 6.15
CA ARG A 253 11.78 6.01 6.11
C ARG A 253 11.58 6.94 4.92
N LYS A 254 12.39 7.99 4.82
CA LYS A 254 12.28 8.98 3.74
C LYS A 254 12.39 8.35 2.35
N ARG A 255 13.30 7.38 2.17
CA ARG A 255 13.46 6.68 0.88
C ARG A 255 12.25 5.80 0.55
N ILE A 256 11.65 5.12 1.54
CA ILE A 256 10.42 4.35 1.31
C ILE A 256 9.25 5.28 0.96
N GLU A 257 9.09 6.39 1.69
CA GLU A 257 8.07 7.41 1.37
C GLU A 257 8.29 8.00 -0.03
N LYS A 258 9.54 8.15 -0.46
CA LYS A 258 9.89 8.58 -1.82
C LYS A 258 9.46 7.55 -2.88
N ILE A 259 9.60 6.25 -2.63
CA ILE A 259 9.10 5.21 -3.55
C ILE A 259 7.60 5.39 -3.80
N SER A 260 6.80 5.59 -2.74
CA SER A 260 5.36 5.83 -2.89
C SER A 260 5.07 7.11 -3.68
N LYS A 261 5.81 8.19 -3.41
CA LYS A 261 5.69 9.48 -4.10
C LYS A 261 6.01 9.36 -5.60
N ASP A 262 7.08 8.63 -5.95
CA ASP A 262 7.55 8.50 -7.32
C ASP A 262 6.69 7.52 -8.14
N LEU A 263 6.18 6.45 -7.53
CA LEU A 263 5.34 5.45 -8.21
C LEU A 263 3.90 5.91 -8.43
N TYR A 264 3.36 6.77 -7.55
CA TYR A 264 2.00 7.29 -7.71
C TYR A 264 1.72 7.89 -9.09
N PRO A 265 2.47 8.90 -9.57
CA PRO A 265 2.21 9.49 -10.89
C PRO A 265 2.40 8.48 -12.02
N LYS A 266 3.33 7.53 -11.89
CA LYS A 266 3.56 6.48 -12.89
C LYS A 266 2.36 5.53 -13.03
N ILE A 267 1.70 5.19 -11.92
CA ILE A 267 0.47 4.39 -11.92
C ILE A 267 -0.66 5.16 -12.61
N VAL A 268 -0.83 6.45 -12.30
CA VAL A 268 -1.85 7.31 -12.92
C VAL A 268 -1.60 7.47 -14.42
N GLU A 269 -0.37 7.79 -14.82
CA GLU A 269 0.02 7.96 -16.22
C GLU A 269 -0.19 6.68 -17.04
N ALA A 270 0.10 5.51 -16.46
CA ALA A 270 -0.17 4.23 -17.11
C ALA A 270 -1.66 4.03 -17.38
N GLY A 271 -2.52 4.41 -16.43
CA GLY A 271 -3.97 4.39 -16.61
C GLY A 271 -4.47 5.34 -17.69
N GLU A 272 -3.92 6.56 -17.76
CA GLU A 272 -4.26 7.53 -18.81
C GLU A 272 -3.82 7.05 -20.21
N LYS A 273 -2.62 6.47 -20.32
CA LYS A 273 -2.15 5.82 -21.56
C LYS A 273 -3.02 4.64 -21.98
N MET A 274 -3.57 3.91 -21.01
CA MET A 274 -4.52 2.83 -21.26
C MET A 274 -5.84 3.37 -21.80
N LYS A 275 -6.38 4.42 -21.17
CA LYS A 275 -7.61 5.13 -21.58
C LYS A 275 -7.53 5.67 -23.01
N THR A 276 -6.46 6.36 -23.38
CA THR A 276 -6.28 6.89 -24.75
C THR A 276 -6.24 5.80 -25.82
N LYS A 277 -5.83 4.58 -25.46
CA LYS A 277 -5.80 3.41 -26.35
C LYS A 277 -7.07 2.57 -26.29
N GLY A 278 -8.07 2.95 -25.49
CA GLY A 278 -9.28 2.15 -25.25
C GLY A 278 -9.01 0.80 -24.59
N ARG A 279 -7.88 0.65 -23.89
CA ARG A 279 -7.47 -0.59 -23.21
C ARG A 279 -7.56 -0.40 -21.71
N SER A 280 -7.81 -1.47 -20.97
CA SER A 280 -7.72 -1.45 -19.51
C SER A 280 -7.03 -2.71 -19.04
N GLN A 281 -6.00 -2.53 -18.22
CA GLN A 281 -5.16 -3.58 -17.70
C GLN A 281 -5.06 -3.45 -16.17
N ALA A 282 -4.64 -4.52 -15.50
CA ALA A 282 -4.39 -4.44 -14.07
C ALA A 282 -3.04 -3.77 -13.79
N ILE A 283 -2.81 -3.32 -12.56
CA ILE A 283 -1.50 -2.83 -12.11
C ILE A 283 -0.40 -3.89 -12.32
N ASP A 284 -0.75 -5.18 -12.25
CA ASP A 284 0.16 -6.29 -12.55
C ASP A 284 0.61 -6.36 -14.02
N ASP A 285 -0.17 -5.79 -14.93
CA ASP A 285 0.15 -5.76 -16.36
C ASP A 285 1.03 -4.57 -16.75
N MET A 286 1.34 -3.68 -15.80
CA MET A 286 2.29 -2.59 -16.04
C MET A 286 3.67 -3.18 -16.37
N LYS A 287 4.25 -2.70 -17.46
CA LYS A 287 5.55 -3.15 -17.94
C LYS A 287 6.66 -2.47 -17.15
N ALA A 288 7.84 -3.09 -17.12
CA ALA A 288 9.03 -2.47 -16.53
C ALA A 288 9.32 -1.07 -17.12
N SER A 289 9.01 -0.86 -18.40
CA SER A 289 9.12 0.44 -19.07
C SER A 289 8.22 1.52 -18.47
N ASP A 290 7.07 1.15 -17.91
CA ASP A 290 6.14 2.10 -17.29
C ASP A 290 6.72 2.68 -15.99
N PHE A 291 7.78 2.06 -15.47
CA PHE A 291 8.51 2.53 -14.30
C PHE A 291 9.83 3.23 -14.63
N LYS A 292 10.30 3.13 -15.87
CA LYS A 292 11.54 3.76 -16.32
C LYS A 292 11.25 5.19 -16.77
N ASN A 293 11.55 6.13 -15.88
CA ASN A 293 11.98 7.50 -16.17
C ASN A 293 12.55 8.05 -14.85
N ASP A 294 13.72 8.65 -15.01
CA ASP A 294 14.78 9.05 -14.07
C ASP A 294 15.64 7.91 -13.50
N PRO A 295 16.97 7.89 -13.77
CA PRO A 295 17.89 7.05 -13.01
C PRO A 295 17.76 7.43 -11.52
N PRO A 296 17.90 6.47 -10.58
CA PRO A 296 17.97 6.82 -9.17
C PRO A 296 19.12 7.83 -9.05
N GLU A 297 18.83 9.02 -8.49
CA GLU A 297 19.89 9.93 -8.06
C GLU A 297 20.96 9.10 -7.37
N THR A 298 22.15 9.17 -7.96
CA THR A 298 23.34 8.39 -7.63
C THR A 298 23.51 8.22 -6.13
N LYS A 299 23.83 6.99 -5.71
CA LYS A 299 24.21 6.55 -4.35
C LYS A 299 24.51 7.73 -3.41
N ALA A 300 23.50 8.19 -2.68
CA ALA A 300 23.72 9.14 -1.60
C ALA A 300 24.55 8.44 -0.52
N ASN A 301 25.72 9.00 -0.23
CA ASN A 301 26.62 8.53 0.82
C ASN A 301 25.86 8.42 2.15
N TYR A 302 26.08 7.31 2.85
CA TYR A 302 25.43 7.06 4.14
C TYR A 302 25.96 7.99 5.25
N ASP A 303 26.96 8.82 4.96
CA ASP A 303 27.78 9.53 5.94
C ASP A 303 27.42 11.00 6.18
N ASP A 304 26.45 11.58 5.46
CA ASP A 304 26.02 12.95 5.81
C ASP A 304 25.00 12.95 6.95
N VAL A 305 25.55 13.25 8.15
CA VAL A 305 25.02 13.85 9.41
C VAL A 305 23.80 13.21 10.10
#